data_AF-A0A3B1CDA5-F1
#
_entry.id   AF-A0A3B1CDA5-F1
#
_cell.length_a   1.000
_cell.length_b   1.000
_cell.length_c   1.000
_cell.angle_alpha   90.00
_cell.angle_beta   90.00
_cell.angle_gamma   90.00
#
_symmetry.space_group_name_H-M   'P 1'
#
loop_
_entity.id
_entity.type
_entity.pdbx_description
1 polymer ?
#
loop_
_entity_poly.entity_id
_entity_poly.type
_entity_poly.pdbx_seq_one_letter_code
_entity_poly.pdbx_strand_id
1 'polypeptide(L)' 'MNKELILDKIKQEAGKNNGAPLGMGKFEEATGITVNDWRGKFWTKWSDSLIEAGFQPNKFLTPKYDEKLKKKMF' A
#
# COMPACT_ATOMS: atom_id res chain seq x y z
N MET A 1 5.34 10.34 11.81
CA MET A 1 5.22 10.02 10.38
C MET A 1 3.85 10.42 9.88
N ASN A 2 3.77 10.84 8.62
CA ASN A 2 2.50 11.16 7.96
C ASN A 2 2.14 10.08 6.94
N LYS A 3 0.84 9.80 6.83
CA LYS A 3 0.27 8.88 5.85
C LYS A 3 0.74 9.18 4.43
N GLU A 4 0.68 10.45 4.04
CA GLU A 4 1.05 10.91 2.70
C GLU A 4 2.52 10.65 2.37
N LEU A 5 3.41 10.78 3.35
CA LEU A 5 4.83 10.50 3.17
C LEU A 5 5.06 9.02 2.86
N ILE A 6 4.35 8.13 3.55
CA ILE A 6 4.44 6.68 3.31
C ILE A 6 3.93 6.35 1.90
N LEU A 7 2.83 6.96 1.47
CA LEU A 7 2.29 6.79 0.11
C LEU A 7 3.25 7.30 -0.97
N ASP A 8 3.86 8.46 -0.77
CA ASP A 8 4.85 9.00 -1.70
C ASP A 8 6.08 8.08 -1.82
N LYS A 9 6.57 7.58 -0.68
CA LYS A 9 7.68 6.61 -0.65
C LYS A 9 7.33 5.31 -1.37
N ILE A 10 6.12 4.78 -1.18
CA ILE A 10 5.64 3.59 -1.91
C ILE A 10 5.69 3.86 -3.42
N LYS A 11 5.20 5.01 -3.89
CA LYS A 11 5.22 5.38 -5.31
C LYS A 11 6.63 5.56 -5.85
N GLN A 12 7.53 6.21 -5.10
CA GLN A 12 8.93 6.38 -5.50
C GLN A 12 9.63 5.03 -5.66
N GLU A 13 9.50 4.15 -4.66
CA GLU A 13 10.15 2.85 -4.68
C GLU A 13 9.55 1.95 -5.76
N ALA A 14 8.24 2.01 -5.98
CA ALA A 14 7.60 1.33 -7.10
C ALA A 14 8.14 1.83 -8.45
N GLY A 15 8.31 3.15 -8.62
CA GLY A 15 8.90 3.74 -9.82
C GLY A 15 10.32 3.23 -10.10
N LYS A 16 11.13 3.04 -9.06
CA LYS A 16 12.47 2.44 -9.17
C LYS A 16 12.44 0.94 -9.46
N ASN A 17 11.42 0.23 -8.99
CA ASN A 17 11.29 -1.21 -9.08
C ASN A 17 10.36 -1.64 -10.25
N ASN A 18 10.56 -1.07 -11.44
CA ASN A 18 9.78 -1.38 -12.66
C ASN A 18 8.24 -1.22 -12.49
N GLY A 19 7.80 -0.28 -11.65
CA GLY A 19 6.39 -0.06 -11.35
C GLY A 19 5.79 -1.04 -10.33
N ALA A 20 6.58 -1.95 -9.76
CA ALA A 20 6.12 -2.89 -8.75
C ALA A 20 6.46 -2.40 -7.33
N PRO A 21 5.48 -2.24 -6.42
CA PRO A 21 5.77 -1.81 -5.06
C PRO A 21 6.63 -2.84 -4.32
N LEU A 22 7.52 -2.35 -3.46
CA LEU A 22 8.35 -3.20 -2.61
C LEU A 22 7.47 -3.93 -1.58
N GLY A 23 7.85 -5.16 -1.27
CA GLY A 23 7.31 -5.87 -0.11
C GLY A 23 7.70 -5.15 1.18
N MET A 24 6.90 -5.34 2.24
CA MET A 24 7.09 -4.70 3.56
C MET A 24 8.55 -4.74 4.05
N GLY A 25 9.23 -5.89 3.98
CA GLY A 25 10.62 -6.01 4.42
C GLY A 25 11.58 -5.11 3.64
N LYS A 26 11.53 -5.16 2.30
CA LYS A 26 12.37 -4.29 1.46
C LYS A 26 12.03 -2.80 1.62
N PHE A 27 10.76 -2.48 1.85
CA PHE A 27 10.34 -1.10 2.10
C PHE A 27 10.91 -0.59 3.43
N GLU A 28 10.86 -1.40 4.48
CA GLU A 28 11.46 -1.07 5.78
C GLU A 28 12.98 -0.88 5.65
N GLU A 29 13.67 -1.75 4.90
CA GLU A 29 15.11 -1.61 4.63
C GLU A 29 15.45 -0.35 3.81
N ALA A 30 14.65 -0.03 2.78
CA ALA A 30 14.90 1.10 1.89
C ALA A 30 14.56 2.46 2.51
N THR A 31 13.55 2.50 3.39
CA THR A 31 13.00 3.76 3.92
C THR A 31 13.21 3.96 5.42
N GLY A 32 13.55 2.90 6.15
CA GLY A 32 13.60 2.89 7.62
C GLY A 32 12.22 2.92 8.29
N ILE A 33 11.14 2.85 7.51
CA ILE A 33 9.77 2.94 8.02
C ILE A 33 9.32 1.57 8.50
N THR A 34 9.26 1.43 9.82
CA THR A 34 8.86 0.19 10.46
C THR A 34 7.35 -0.01 10.46
N VAL A 35 6.92 -1.25 10.65
CA VAL A 35 5.49 -1.62 10.74
C VAL A 35 4.76 -0.81 11.81
N ASN A 36 5.36 -0.54 12.97
CA ASN A 36 4.73 0.22 14.07
C ASN A 36 4.42 1.69 13.73
N ASP A 37 5.04 2.20 12.67
CA ASP A 37 4.90 3.58 12.29
C ASP A 37 3.58 3.84 11.52
N TRP A 38 3.05 2.80 10.87
CA TRP A 38 1.79 2.86 10.12
C TRP A 38 0.72 1.86 10.54
N ARG A 39 1.10 0.70 11.07
CA ARG A 39 0.19 -0.38 11.46
C ARG A 39 -0.67 0.05 12.64
N GLY A 40 -1.99 0.03 12.44
CA GLY A 40 -2.97 0.45 13.44
C GLY A 40 -3.12 1.96 13.61
N LYS A 41 -2.27 2.77 12.96
CA LYS A 41 -2.41 4.23 12.89
C LYS A 41 -3.11 4.66 11.60
N PHE A 42 -2.63 4.16 10.46
CA PHE A 42 -3.14 4.52 9.14
C PHE A 42 -3.75 3.33 8.42
N TRP A 43 -3.07 2.17 8.48
CA TRP A 43 -3.53 0.94 7.83
C TRP A 43 -3.37 -0.26 8.75
N THR A 44 -4.23 -1.25 8.59
CA THR A 44 -4.17 -2.49 9.38
C THR A 44 -3.23 -3.51 8.75
N LYS A 45 -3.11 -3.50 7.42
CA LYS A 45 -2.24 -4.37 6.62
C LYS A 45 -1.47 -3.53 5.59
N TRP A 46 -0.31 -4.03 5.16
CA TRP A 46 0.49 -3.41 4.10
C TRP A 46 -0.26 -3.36 2.76
N SER A 47 -1.10 -4.35 2.46
CA SER A 47 -1.87 -4.34 1.22
C SER A 47 -2.82 -3.14 1.11
N ASP A 48 -3.36 -2.64 2.22
CA ASP A 48 -4.22 -1.45 2.24
C ASP A 48 -3.44 -0.19 1.86
N SER A 49 -2.19 -0.05 2.30
CA SER A 49 -1.34 1.09 1.92
C SER A 49 -0.99 1.05 0.43
N LEU A 50 -0.81 -0.14 -0.15
CA LEU A 50 -0.60 -0.31 -1.58
C LEU A 50 -1.84 0.06 -2.40
N ILE A 51 -3.02 -0.41 -2.00
CA ILE A 51 -4.30 -0.08 -2.65
C ILE A 51 -4.51 1.43 -2.65
N GLU A 52 -4.28 2.07 -1.52
CA GLU A 52 -4.45 3.51 -1.39
C GLU A 52 -3.38 4.30 -2.17
N ALA A 53 -2.17 3.78 -2.28
CA ALA A 53 -1.13 4.33 -3.16
C ALA A 53 -1.44 4.15 -4.66
N GLY A 54 -2.51 3.43 -5.01
CA GLY A 54 -2.94 3.16 -6.38
C GLY A 54 -2.32 1.90 -6.98
N PHE A 55 -1.68 1.06 -6.18
CA PHE A 55 -1.11 -0.21 -6.61
C PHE A 55 -2.08 -1.35 -6.36
N GLN A 56 -2.20 -2.25 -7.35
CA GLN A 56 -2.97 -3.47 -7.15
C GLN A 56 -2.20 -4.40 -6.20
N PRO A 57 -2.84 -4.92 -5.13
CA PRO A 57 -2.21 -5.89 -4.26
C PRO A 57 -1.83 -7.09 -5.12
N ASN A 58 -0.55 -7.47 -5.06
CA ASN A 58 -0.05 -8.59 -5.85
C ASN A 58 -0.91 -9.82 -5.52
N LYS A 59 -1.50 -10.45 -6.54
CA LYS A 59 -2.48 -11.54 -6.45
C LYS A 59 -1.86 -12.81 -5.84
N PHE A 60 -1.45 -12.77 -4.58
CA PHE A 60 -1.22 -13.99 -3.81
C PHE A 60 -2.58 -14.47 -3.30
N LEU A 61 -3.25 -15.26 -4.16
CA LEU A 61 -4.25 -16.31 -3.85
C LEU A 61 -5.03 -16.08 -2.54
N THR A 62 -6.20 -15.40 -2.55
CA THR A 62 -7.56 -16.00 -2.53
C THR A 62 -8.61 -14.90 -2.22
N PRO A 63 -9.93 -15.10 -2.47
CA PRO A 63 -10.89 -14.07 -2.89
C PRO A 63 -11.67 -13.37 -1.77
N LYS A 64 -12.32 -12.25 -2.14
CA LYS A 64 -13.27 -11.38 -1.41
C LYS A 64 -12.68 -10.22 -0.61
N TYR A 65 -12.47 -9.11 -1.31
CA TYR A 65 -13.22 -7.89 -0.96
C TYR A 65 -13.68 -7.24 -2.25
N ASP A 66 -14.79 -7.78 -2.78
CA ASP A 66 -15.58 -7.17 -3.83
C ASP A 66 -16.45 -6.11 -3.16
N GLU A 67 -16.01 -4.85 -3.17
CA GLU A 67 -16.87 -3.69 -2.97
C GLU A 67 -16.38 -2.67 -4.01
N LYS A 68 -16.98 -2.56 -5.18
CA LYS A 68 -18.41 -2.31 -5.38
C LYS A 68 -18.93 -1.22 -4.43
N LEU A 69 -18.12 -0.17 -4.20
CA LEU A 69 -18.61 1.05 -3.59
C LEU A 69 -18.43 2.26 -4.52
N LYS A 70 -19.59 2.65 -5.07
CA LYS A 70 -19.98 3.96 -5.61
C LYS A 70 -19.64 4.30 -7.06
N LYS A 71 -20.62 3.99 -7.92
CA LYS A 71 -21.24 4.99 -8.81
C LYS A 71 -22.74 4.65 -8.86
N LYS A 72 -23.56 5.15 -7.93
CA LYS A 72 -24.34 6.41 -7.96
C LYS A 72 -25.16 6.57 -9.24
N MET A 73 -26.45 6.91 -9.05
CA MET A 73 -27.51 7.25 -10.03
C MET A 73 -28.15 6.04 -10.73
N PHE A 74 -29.45 5.74 -10.63
CA PHE A 74 -30.66 6.48 -10.22
C PHE A 74 -31.61 5.56 -9.44
#